data_AF-A0A7V5N0R9-F1
#
_entry.id   AF-A0A7V5N0R9-F1
#
_cell.length_a   1.000
_cell.length_b   1.000
_cell.length_c   1.000
_cell.angle_alpha   90.00
_cell.angle_beta   90.00
_cell.angle_gamma   90.00
#
_symmetry.space_group_name_H-M   'P 1'
#
loop_
_entity.id
_entity.type
_entity.pdbx_description
1 polymer ?
#
loop_
_entity_poly.entity_id
_entity_poly.type
_entity_poly.pdbx_seq_one_letter_code
_entity_poly.pdbx_strand_id
1 'polypeptide(L)'
;LKAEEKLTDYLLWQINLKELTPLEKDIAYYIIGNLDDKGYLRISLEEIAKEFNVPLEKVEKIRNILKFLDPVGVASLNLKECLLTQLEFIGYDKKSLTYILVEKHLEEIPKGIEYFKKSYGYNEKEIEGALEVIKQLEPYPARNYFDVNALYIEPDLIFYKEENEWKVEVVKEGPFIVRLNNYYKNFLKGKKDFVNNPGVKKFLKQKLRDAEDLLKALDSRYSNLYKVGEAILKYQKEFLERGIKFLKPLILKDIAEEVQLHESTIVEL
;
A
#
# COMPACT_ATOMS: atom_id res chain seq x y z
N LEU A 1 -6.52 4.02 15.25
CA LEU A 1 -6.79 2.74 14.55
C LEU A 1 -8.14 2.88 13.87
N LYS A 2 -8.20 3.52 12.69
CA LYS A 2 -9.36 3.35 11.81
C LYS A 2 -9.25 1.92 11.32
N ALA A 3 -10.26 1.08 11.55
CA ALA A 3 -10.35 -0.16 10.79
C ALA A 3 -10.48 0.27 9.32
N GLU A 4 -9.50 -0.10 8.50
CA GLU A 4 -9.59 0.05 7.05
C GLU A 4 -10.75 -0.81 6.59
N GLU A 5 -11.91 -0.19 6.32
CA GLU A 5 -13.04 -0.91 5.74
C GLU A 5 -12.64 -1.36 4.35
N LYS A 6 -12.60 -2.68 4.13
CA LYS A 6 -12.37 -3.23 2.80
C LYS A 6 -13.60 -2.94 1.94
N LEU A 7 -13.38 -2.63 0.66
CA LEU A 7 -14.47 -2.42 -0.32
C LEU A 7 -15.50 -3.56 -0.26
N THR A 8 -15.03 -4.80 -0.13
CA THR A 8 -15.88 -5.97 -0.03
C THR A 8 -16.85 -5.87 1.15
N ASP A 9 -16.35 -5.51 2.32
CA ASP A 9 -17.17 -5.43 3.54
C ASP A 9 -18.21 -4.31 3.44
N TYR A 10 -17.83 -3.18 2.84
CA TYR A 10 -18.72 -2.06 2.59
C TYR A 10 -19.85 -2.41 1.61
N LEU A 11 -19.52 -3.05 0.48
CA LEU A 11 -20.52 -3.50 -0.51
C LEU A 11 -21.44 -4.59 0.05
N LEU A 12 -20.90 -5.52 0.84
CA LEU A 12 -21.68 -6.56 1.51
C LEU A 12 -22.69 -5.96 2.49
N TRP A 13 -22.26 -4.96 3.27
CA TRP A 13 -23.15 -4.21 4.15
C TRP A 13 -24.29 -3.54 3.37
N GLN A 14 -24.00 -2.88 2.26
CA GLN A 14 -25.01 -2.23 1.42
C GLN A 14 -26.00 -3.21 0.79
N ILE A 15 -25.51 -4.37 0.30
CA ILE A 15 -26.37 -5.43 -0.24
C ILE A 15 -27.30 -6.01 0.84
N ASN A 16 -26.82 -6.10 2.09
CA ASN A 16 -27.64 -6.59 3.19
C ASN A 16 -28.79 -5.65 3.56
N LEU A 17 -28.65 -4.35 3.28
CA LEU A 17 -29.71 -3.35 3.46
C LEU A 17 -30.77 -3.37 2.35
N LYS A 18 -30.50 -4.02 1.21
CA LYS A 18 -31.45 -4.14 0.11
C LYS A 18 -32.40 -5.34 0.32
N GLU A 19 -33.64 -5.17 -0.11
CA GLU A 19 -34.62 -6.25 -0.18
C GLU A 19 -34.34 -7.12 -1.41
N LEU A 20 -33.49 -8.13 -1.23
CA LEU A 20 -33.12 -9.12 -2.24
C LEU A 20 -33.47 -10.52 -1.72
N THR A 21 -33.86 -11.42 -2.64
CA THR A 21 -34.06 -12.84 -2.30
C THR A 21 -32.72 -13.48 -1.88
N PRO A 22 -32.74 -14.59 -1.10
CA PRO A 22 -31.49 -15.26 -0.69
C PRO A 22 -30.58 -15.59 -1.87
N LEU A 23 -31.16 -16.12 -2.96
CA LEU A 23 -30.42 -16.43 -4.19
C LEU A 23 -29.80 -15.17 -4.85
N GLU A 24 -30.49 -14.03 -4.81
CA GLU A 24 -29.95 -12.78 -5.36
C GLU A 24 -28.79 -12.23 -4.51
N LYS A 25 -28.86 -12.41 -3.18
CA LYS A 25 -27.76 -12.07 -2.28
C LYS A 25 -26.54 -12.94 -2.54
N ASP A 26 -26.73 -14.25 -2.73
CA ASP A 26 -25.62 -15.17 -3.03
C ASP A 26 -24.91 -14.80 -4.34
N ILE A 27 -25.67 -14.47 -5.39
CA ILE A 27 -25.11 -13.98 -6.66
C ILE A 27 -24.38 -12.64 -6.44
N ALA A 28 -24.94 -11.72 -5.65
CA ALA A 28 -24.29 -10.44 -5.35
C ALA A 28 -22.97 -10.63 -4.60
N TYR A 29 -22.93 -11.51 -3.60
CA TYR A 29 -21.72 -11.86 -2.86
C TYR A 29 -20.66 -12.46 -3.78
N TYR A 30 -21.08 -13.32 -4.71
CA TYR A 30 -20.18 -13.90 -5.69
C TYR A 30 -19.59 -12.85 -6.64
N ILE A 31 -20.40 -11.89 -7.10
CA ILE A 31 -19.92 -10.76 -7.91
C ILE A 31 -18.92 -9.91 -7.11
N ILE A 32 -19.25 -9.55 -5.87
CA ILE A 32 -18.37 -8.74 -5.00
C ILE A 32 -17.03 -9.45 -4.75
N GLY A 33 -17.05 -10.77 -4.58
CA GLY A 33 -15.84 -11.58 -4.38
C GLY A 33 -14.94 -11.71 -5.62
N ASN A 34 -15.45 -11.38 -6.82
CA ASN A 34 -14.73 -11.46 -8.09
C ASN A 34 -14.38 -10.07 -8.68
N LEU A 35 -14.42 -9.02 -7.85
CA LEU A 35 -13.95 -7.69 -8.21
C LEU A 35 -12.42 -7.61 -8.12
N ASP A 36 -11.81 -6.86 -9.02
CA ASP A 36 -10.39 -6.54 -8.95
C ASP A 36 -10.08 -5.30 -8.10
N ASP A 37 -8.79 -4.96 -8.04
CA ASP A 37 -8.27 -3.79 -7.32
C ASP A 37 -8.80 -2.44 -7.83
N LYS A 38 -9.41 -2.44 -9.02
CA LYS A 38 -10.02 -1.25 -9.64
C LYS A 38 -11.54 -1.22 -9.43
N GLY A 39 -12.14 -2.30 -8.93
CA GLY A 39 -13.57 -2.46 -8.73
C GLY A 39 -14.31 -2.98 -9.97
N TYR A 40 -13.59 -3.54 -10.94
CA TYR A 40 -14.16 -4.17 -12.13
C TYR A 40 -14.37 -5.66 -11.95
N LEU A 41 -15.43 -6.17 -12.57
CA LEU A 41 -15.74 -7.59 -12.55
C LEU A 41 -14.85 -8.34 -13.55
N ARG A 42 -14.10 -9.34 -13.07
CA ARG A 42 -13.15 -10.10 -13.91
C ARG A 42 -13.71 -11.41 -14.47
N ILE A 43 -14.82 -11.88 -13.92
CA ILE A 43 -15.51 -13.09 -14.38
C ILE A 43 -16.61 -12.74 -15.39
N SER A 44 -16.87 -13.63 -16.35
CA SER A 44 -17.97 -13.43 -17.30
C SER A 44 -19.33 -13.66 -16.65
N LEU A 45 -20.37 -12.96 -17.13
CA LEU A 45 -21.74 -13.19 -16.62
C LEU A 45 -22.25 -14.60 -16.92
N GLU A 46 -21.77 -15.23 -17.99
CA GLU A 46 -22.13 -16.58 -18.39
C GLU A 46 -21.61 -17.62 -17.40
N GLU A 47 -20.42 -17.43 -16.85
CA GLU A 47 -19.85 -18.29 -15.81
C GLU A 47 -20.64 -18.17 -14.51
N ILE A 48 -20.99 -16.95 -14.08
CA ILE A 48 -21.83 -16.74 -12.90
C ILE A 48 -23.22 -17.40 -13.10
N ALA A 49 -23.81 -17.22 -14.29
CA ALA A 49 -25.12 -17.81 -14.60
C ALA A 49 -25.10 -19.35 -14.54
N LYS A 50 -24.02 -19.98 -15.02
CA LYS A 50 -23.80 -21.43 -14.95
C LYS A 50 -23.61 -21.91 -13.51
N GLU A 51 -22.82 -21.19 -12.71
CA GLU A 51 -22.53 -21.56 -11.31
C GLU A 51 -23.80 -21.61 -10.46
N PHE A 52 -24.67 -20.61 -10.61
CA PHE A 52 -25.92 -20.53 -9.85
C PHE A 52 -27.11 -21.20 -10.55
N ASN A 53 -26.91 -21.77 -11.75
CA ASN A 53 -27.95 -22.34 -12.61
C ASN A 53 -29.15 -21.40 -12.81
N VAL A 54 -28.86 -20.11 -13.09
CA VAL A 54 -29.86 -19.05 -13.30
C VAL A 54 -29.76 -18.46 -14.70
N PRO A 55 -30.84 -17.83 -15.22
CA PRO A 55 -30.77 -17.07 -16.47
C PRO A 55 -29.78 -15.89 -16.36
N LEU A 56 -29.07 -15.61 -17.45
CA LEU A 56 -28.10 -14.50 -17.53
C LEU A 56 -28.75 -13.14 -17.20
N GLU A 57 -30.01 -12.94 -17.61
CA GLU A 57 -30.79 -11.74 -17.29
C GLU A 57 -30.91 -11.49 -15.78
N LYS A 58 -30.96 -12.54 -14.96
CA LYS A 58 -31.05 -12.41 -13.50
C LYS A 58 -29.73 -11.93 -12.92
N VAL A 59 -28.60 -12.47 -13.40
CA VAL A 59 -27.26 -12.02 -13.01
C VAL A 59 -27.06 -10.55 -13.40
N GLU A 60 -27.48 -10.18 -14.61
CA GLU A 60 -27.35 -8.80 -15.10
C GLU A 60 -28.19 -7.80 -14.29
N LYS A 61 -29.41 -8.19 -13.87
CA LYS A 61 -30.22 -7.37 -12.95
C LYS A 61 -29.50 -7.11 -11.62
N ILE A 62 -28.89 -8.13 -11.04
CA ILE A 62 -28.17 -8.00 -9.75
C ILE A 62 -26.90 -7.16 -9.94
N ARG A 63 -26.16 -7.38 -11.03
CA ARG A 63 -25.00 -6.53 -11.39
C ARG A 63 -25.41 -5.08 -11.58
N ASN A 64 -26.55 -4.82 -12.23
CA ASN A 64 -27.05 -3.46 -12.39
C ASN A 64 -27.33 -2.81 -11.02
N ILE A 65 -27.89 -3.53 -10.07
CA ILE A 65 -28.05 -3.01 -8.69
C ILE A 65 -26.69 -2.69 -8.06
N LEU A 66 -25.71 -3.59 -8.19
CA LEU A 66 -24.36 -3.41 -7.66
C LEU A 66 -23.67 -2.17 -8.26
N LYS A 67 -23.84 -1.90 -9.55
CA LYS A 67 -23.25 -0.73 -10.23
C LYS A 67 -23.72 0.61 -9.68
N PHE A 68 -24.92 0.67 -9.10
CA PHE A 68 -25.48 1.88 -8.48
C PHE A 68 -25.30 1.93 -6.97
N LEU A 69 -24.53 1.01 -6.39
CA LEU A 69 -24.05 1.12 -5.02
C LEU A 69 -22.96 2.19 -4.91
N ASP A 70 -22.54 2.49 -3.68
CA ASP A 70 -21.41 3.37 -3.43
C ASP A 70 -20.18 2.51 -3.14
N PRO A 71 -19.08 2.60 -3.92
CA PRO A 71 -18.82 3.56 -5.00
C PRO A 71 -19.54 3.26 -6.32
N VAL A 72 -20.07 4.31 -6.97
CA VAL A 72 -20.83 4.19 -8.23
C VAL A 72 -19.94 3.72 -9.38
N GLY A 73 -20.43 2.76 -10.16
CA GLY A 73 -19.69 2.15 -11.26
C GLY A 73 -18.92 0.89 -10.86
N VAL A 74 -18.98 0.45 -9.60
CA VAL A 74 -18.42 -0.83 -9.15
C VAL A 74 -19.09 -2.03 -9.84
N ALA A 75 -18.37 -3.14 -10.04
CA ALA A 75 -18.82 -4.30 -10.81
C ALA A 75 -19.08 -4.03 -12.31
N SER A 76 -18.57 -2.93 -12.85
CA SER A 76 -18.53 -2.68 -14.31
C SER A 76 -17.50 -3.59 -14.98
N LEU A 77 -17.74 -3.97 -16.23
CA LEU A 77 -16.82 -4.82 -16.99
C LEU A 77 -15.63 -4.05 -17.57
N ASN A 78 -15.82 -2.77 -17.83
CA ASN A 78 -14.82 -1.90 -18.46
C ASN A 78 -15.00 -0.44 -18.04
N LEU A 79 -13.99 0.37 -18.35
CA LEU A 79 -13.98 1.81 -18.08
C LEU A 79 -15.19 2.53 -18.68
N LYS A 80 -15.55 2.20 -19.92
CA LYS A 80 -16.69 2.82 -20.61
C LYS A 80 -17.98 2.60 -19.83
N GLU A 81 -18.27 1.38 -19.43
CA GLU A 81 -19.47 1.06 -18.64
C GLU A 81 -19.47 1.75 -17.27
N CYS A 82 -18.30 1.81 -16.61
CA CYS A 82 -18.13 2.50 -15.33
C CYS A 82 -18.54 3.97 -15.45
N LEU A 83 -17.96 4.68 -16.44
CA LEU A 83 -18.24 6.10 -16.66
C LEU A 83 -19.69 6.35 -17.08
N LEU A 84 -20.26 5.49 -17.94
CA LEU A 84 -21.67 5.61 -18.34
C LEU A 84 -22.61 5.44 -17.14
N THR A 85 -22.33 4.49 -16.25
CA THR A 85 -23.13 4.28 -15.03
C THR A 85 -23.06 5.52 -14.12
N GLN A 86 -21.88 6.11 -13.94
CA GLN A 86 -21.72 7.32 -13.14
C GLN A 86 -22.46 8.52 -13.77
N LEU A 87 -22.43 8.66 -15.09
CA LEU A 87 -23.21 9.68 -15.80
C LEU A 87 -24.72 9.49 -15.61
N GLU A 88 -25.22 8.26 -15.71
CA GLU A 88 -26.63 7.94 -15.47
C GLU A 88 -27.03 8.25 -14.02
N PHE A 89 -26.15 7.98 -13.05
CA PHE A 89 -26.39 8.31 -11.64
C PHE A 89 -26.47 9.82 -11.38
N ILE A 90 -25.67 10.63 -12.09
CA ILE A 90 -25.70 12.10 -11.98
C ILE A 90 -26.90 12.71 -12.74
N GLY A 91 -27.59 11.91 -13.57
CA GLY A 91 -28.78 12.34 -14.33
C GLY A 91 -28.49 12.79 -15.76
N TYR A 92 -27.35 12.40 -16.33
CA TYR A 92 -27.08 12.63 -17.76
C TYR A 92 -27.78 11.55 -18.61
N ASP A 93 -28.70 12.00 -19.45
CA ASP A 93 -29.38 11.13 -20.41
C ASP A 93 -28.48 10.73 -21.59
N LYS A 94 -28.89 9.64 -22.28
CA LYS A 94 -28.27 9.15 -23.53
C LYS A 94 -28.23 10.18 -24.67
N LYS A 95 -29.01 11.25 -24.56
CA LYS A 95 -29.05 12.35 -25.53
C LYS A 95 -28.02 13.44 -25.25
N SER A 96 -27.47 13.48 -24.04
CA SER A 96 -26.48 14.46 -23.65
C SER A 96 -25.17 14.25 -24.41
N LEU A 97 -24.54 15.33 -24.85
CA LEU A 97 -23.25 15.27 -25.53
C LEU A 97 -22.20 14.51 -24.69
N THR A 98 -22.21 14.72 -23.37
CA THR A 98 -21.34 14.00 -22.41
C THR A 98 -21.49 12.48 -22.50
N TYR A 99 -22.72 11.97 -22.54
CA TYR A 99 -22.99 10.53 -22.66
C TYR A 99 -22.49 10.00 -24.01
N ILE A 100 -22.78 10.72 -25.09
CA ILE A 100 -22.38 10.32 -26.45
C ILE A 100 -20.85 10.29 -26.59
N LEU A 101 -20.15 11.26 -25.98
CA LEU A 101 -18.69 11.31 -26.00
C LEU A 101 -18.08 10.09 -25.29
N VAL A 102 -18.58 9.72 -24.10
CA VAL A 102 -18.12 8.52 -23.41
C VAL A 102 -18.55 7.24 -24.16
N GLU A 103 -19.73 7.22 -24.76
CA GLU A 103 -20.24 6.03 -25.45
C GLU A 103 -19.48 5.74 -26.74
N LYS A 104 -19.25 6.76 -27.58
CA LYS A 104 -18.76 6.57 -28.96
C LYS A 104 -17.35 7.10 -29.20
N HIS A 105 -16.88 8.04 -28.38
CA HIS A 105 -15.66 8.80 -28.65
C HIS A 105 -14.66 8.80 -27.48
N LEU A 106 -14.76 7.83 -26.56
CA LEU A 106 -13.93 7.76 -25.36
C LEU A 106 -12.42 7.83 -25.67
N GLU A 107 -11.98 7.13 -26.71
CA GLU A 107 -10.57 7.11 -27.15
C GLU A 107 -10.11 8.42 -27.77
N GLU A 108 -11.05 9.26 -28.20
CA GLU A 108 -10.79 10.52 -28.92
C GLU A 108 -10.82 11.72 -27.97
N ILE A 109 -11.32 11.55 -26.75
CA ILE A 109 -11.34 12.57 -25.69
C ILE A 109 -9.96 13.23 -25.50
N PRO A 110 -8.82 12.50 -25.48
CA PRO A 110 -7.51 13.12 -25.31
C PRO A 110 -7.09 14.05 -26.46
N LYS A 111 -7.70 13.95 -27.64
CA LYS A 111 -7.39 14.81 -28.81
C LYS A 111 -7.89 16.26 -28.62
N GLY A 112 -8.75 16.49 -27.62
CA GLY A 112 -9.18 17.83 -27.21
C GLY A 112 -10.25 18.46 -28.09
N ILE A 113 -10.62 19.70 -27.73
CA ILE A 113 -11.81 20.40 -28.25
C ILE A 113 -11.71 20.65 -29.76
N GLU A 114 -10.53 21.01 -30.28
CA GLU A 114 -10.33 21.28 -31.70
C GLU A 114 -10.68 20.09 -32.59
N TYR A 115 -10.38 18.87 -32.13
CA TYR A 115 -10.69 17.64 -32.86
C TYR A 115 -12.20 17.47 -33.00
N PHE A 116 -12.95 17.58 -31.89
CA PHE A 116 -14.40 17.41 -31.90
C PHE A 116 -15.12 18.49 -32.71
N LYS A 117 -14.60 19.72 -32.68
CA LYS A 117 -15.12 20.83 -33.49
C LYS A 117 -14.94 20.57 -34.99
N LYS A 118 -13.76 20.09 -35.42
CA LYS A 118 -13.44 19.81 -36.83
C LYS A 118 -14.13 18.54 -37.35
N SER A 119 -14.17 17.47 -36.54
CA SER A 119 -14.66 16.16 -36.96
C SER A 119 -16.18 16.01 -36.88
N TYR A 120 -16.83 16.65 -35.91
CA TYR A 120 -18.26 16.45 -35.63
C TYR A 120 -19.10 17.73 -35.63
N GLY A 121 -18.46 18.91 -35.68
CA GLY A 121 -19.17 20.19 -35.77
C GLY A 121 -19.90 20.61 -34.49
N TYR A 122 -19.58 20.02 -33.33
CA TYR A 122 -20.16 20.41 -32.05
C TYR A 122 -19.75 21.82 -31.63
N ASN A 123 -20.60 22.47 -30.82
CA ASN A 123 -20.30 23.78 -30.26
C ASN A 123 -19.19 23.68 -29.21
N GLU A 124 -18.27 24.63 -29.24
CA GLU A 124 -17.10 24.68 -28.35
C GLU A 124 -17.49 24.69 -26.86
N LYS A 125 -18.49 25.48 -26.50
CA LYS A 125 -18.99 25.56 -25.10
C LYS A 125 -19.62 24.26 -24.62
N GLU A 126 -20.28 23.53 -25.51
CA GLU A 126 -20.92 22.25 -25.16
C GLU A 126 -19.87 21.16 -24.97
N ILE A 127 -18.85 21.13 -25.83
CA ILE A 127 -17.72 20.20 -25.69
C ILE A 127 -16.97 20.49 -24.39
N GLU A 128 -16.67 21.76 -24.10
CA GLU A 128 -15.93 22.15 -22.90
C GLU A 128 -16.67 21.71 -21.63
N GLY A 129 -17.98 22.01 -21.54
CA GLY A 129 -18.80 21.56 -20.41
C GLY A 129 -18.89 20.03 -20.30
N ALA A 130 -18.99 19.32 -21.41
CA ALA A 130 -18.99 17.86 -21.40
C ALA A 130 -17.65 17.27 -20.92
N LEU A 131 -16.52 17.84 -21.35
CA LEU A 131 -15.19 17.41 -20.93
C LEU A 131 -14.91 17.71 -19.45
N GLU A 132 -15.40 18.83 -18.93
CA GLU A 132 -15.29 19.15 -17.50
C GLU A 132 -16.01 18.11 -16.63
N VAL A 133 -17.21 17.71 -17.02
CA VAL A 133 -17.96 16.66 -16.32
C VAL A 133 -17.21 15.33 -16.37
N ILE A 134 -16.71 14.92 -17.54
CA ILE A 134 -15.98 13.65 -17.69
C ILE A 134 -14.72 13.64 -16.83
N LYS A 135 -14.03 14.77 -16.67
CA LYS A 135 -12.85 14.89 -15.79
C LYS A 135 -13.16 14.71 -14.31
N GLN A 136 -14.40 14.95 -13.89
CA GLN A 136 -14.83 14.78 -12.48
C GLN A 136 -15.25 13.34 -12.16
N LEU A 137 -15.45 12.48 -13.16
CA LEU A 137 -15.80 11.08 -12.97
C LEU A 137 -14.61 10.28 -12.42
N GLU A 138 -14.89 9.24 -11.63
CA GLU A 138 -13.85 8.37 -11.07
C GLU A 138 -13.70 7.11 -11.92
N PRO A 139 -12.62 6.97 -12.72
CA PRO A 139 -12.42 5.80 -13.56
C PRO A 139 -12.27 4.50 -12.73
N TYR A 140 -11.75 4.58 -11.51
CA TYR A 140 -11.46 3.42 -10.65
C TYR A 140 -12.24 3.49 -9.34
N PRO A 141 -13.47 2.94 -9.28
CA PRO A 141 -14.33 3.08 -8.10
C PRO A 141 -13.71 2.51 -6.82
N ALA A 142 -12.87 1.49 -6.92
CA ALA A 142 -12.23 0.87 -5.76
C ALA A 142 -10.98 1.62 -5.23
N ARG A 143 -10.51 2.68 -5.91
CA ARG A 143 -9.23 3.34 -5.60
C ARG A 143 -9.08 3.77 -4.13
N ASN A 144 -10.15 4.27 -3.52
CA ASN A 144 -10.12 4.75 -2.13
C ASN A 144 -10.12 3.62 -1.08
N TYR A 145 -10.33 2.37 -1.51
CA TYR A 145 -10.42 1.20 -0.65
C TYR A 145 -9.22 0.25 -0.81
N PHE A 146 -8.49 0.37 -1.92
CA PHE A 146 -7.19 -0.25 -2.09
C PHE A 146 -6.13 0.72 -1.59
N ASP A 147 -5.89 0.69 -0.29
CA ASP A 147 -4.64 1.20 0.24
C ASP A 147 -3.55 0.24 -0.26
N VAL A 148 -2.89 0.63 -1.36
CA VAL A 148 -1.54 0.15 -1.59
C VAL A 148 -0.78 0.73 -0.42
N ASN A 149 -0.75 -0.02 0.68
CA ASN A 149 0.23 0.17 1.73
C ASN A 149 1.56 0.10 0.99
N ALA A 150 2.04 1.27 0.54
CA ALA A 150 3.37 1.43 0.05
C ALA A 150 4.19 0.93 1.23
N LEU A 151 4.80 -0.24 1.06
CA LEU A 151 5.72 -0.77 2.04
C LEU A 151 6.81 0.28 2.13
N TYR A 152 6.67 1.18 3.10
CA TYR A 152 7.70 2.14 3.42
C TYR A 152 8.83 1.30 3.97
N ILE A 153 9.86 1.14 3.16
CA ILE A 153 11.11 0.55 3.62
C ILE A 153 11.69 1.56 4.59
N GLU A 154 11.62 1.25 5.89
CA GLU A 154 12.30 2.04 6.91
C GLU A 154 13.81 1.82 6.75
N PRO A 155 14.61 2.89 6.54
CA PRO A 155 16.04 2.75 6.34
C PRO A 155 16.77 2.54 7.68
N ASP A 156 17.82 1.72 7.67
CA ASP A 156 18.71 1.56 8.84
C ASP A 156 19.68 2.74 9.02
N LEU A 157 20.02 3.45 7.94
CA LEU A 157 20.94 4.59 7.91
C LEU A 157 20.33 5.79 7.20
N ILE A 158 20.45 6.97 7.82
CA ILE A 158 20.04 8.25 7.24
C ILE A 158 21.27 9.14 7.08
N PHE A 159 21.46 9.65 5.87
CA PHE A 159 22.48 10.66 5.56
C PHE A 159 21.80 12.01 5.43
N TYR A 160 22.23 12.99 6.24
CA TYR A 160 21.64 14.32 6.24
C TYR A 160 22.71 15.39 6.39
N LYS A 161 22.36 16.65 6.09
CA LYS A 161 23.28 17.78 6.16
C LYS A 161 22.90 18.70 7.33
N GLU A 162 23.84 18.93 8.23
CA GLU A 162 23.70 19.84 9.36
C GLU A 162 24.86 20.83 9.34
N GLU A 163 24.60 22.13 9.45
CA GLU A 163 25.64 23.19 9.39
C GLU A 163 26.59 23.09 8.18
N ASN A 164 26.05 22.63 7.04
CA ASN A 164 26.78 22.39 5.79
C ASN A 164 27.77 21.20 5.82
N GLU A 165 27.71 20.36 6.85
CA GLU A 165 28.46 19.10 6.95
C GLU A 165 27.52 17.90 6.81
N TRP A 166 27.97 16.86 6.10
CA TRP A 166 27.23 15.60 5.99
C TRP A 166 27.44 14.77 7.25
N LYS A 167 26.33 14.28 7.82
CA LYS A 167 26.31 13.40 8.99
C LYS A 167 25.54 12.13 8.65
N VAL A 168 25.85 11.07 9.38
CA VAL A 168 25.15 9.79 9.32
C VAL A 168 24.46 9.53 10.66
N GLU A 169 23.20 9.14 10.60
CA GLU A 169 22.41 8.70 11.74
C GLU A 169 22.00 7.24 11.53
N VAL A 170 22.18 6.42 12.58
CA VAL A 170 21.69 5.05 12.60
C VAL A 170 20.29 5.07 13.20
N VAL A 171 19.32 4.59 12.43
CA VAL A 171 17.94 4.46 12.90
C VAL A 171 17.90 3.27 13.87
N LYS A 172 17.67 3.57 15.15
CA LYS A 172 17.48 2.53 16.17
C LYS A 172 16.04 2.05 16.08
N GLU A 173 15.85 0.74 15.96
CA GLU A 173 14.54 0.11 15.81
C GLU A 173 13.57 0.57 16.91
N GLY A 174 12.53 1.32 16.52
CA GLY A 174 11.31 1.56 17.29
C GLY A 174 11.43 2.24 18.66
N PRO A 175 10.28 2.49 19.33
CA PRO A 175 10.22 3.20 20.62
C PRO A 175 10.69 2.36 21.83
N PHE A 176 11.18 1.14 21.63
CA PHE A 176 11.42 0.18 22.69
C PHE A 176 12.91 0.11 23.08
N ILE A 177 13.25 0.73 24.20
CA ILE A 177 14.60 0.62 24.77
C ILE A 177 14.70 -0.69 25.54
N VAL A 178 15.48 -1.64 25.03
CA VAL A 178 15.79 -2.89 25.75
C VAL A 178 16.64 -2.57 26.96
N ARG A 179 16.17 -2.91 28.16
CA ARG A 179 16.89 -2.72 29.42
C ARG A 179 16.84 -3.98 30.28
N LEU A 180 17.95 -4.26 30.96
CA LEU A 180 17.97 -5.30 31.99
C LEU A 180 17.18 -4.86 33.22
N ASN A 181 16.24 -5.69 33.65
CA ASN A 181 15.51 -5.45 34.89
C ASN A 181 16.42 -5.67 36.11
N ASN A 182 16.70 -4.59 36.85
CA ASN A 182 17.55 -4.58 38.03
C ASN A 182 17.05 -5.48 39.18
N TYR A 183 15.76 -5.84 39.19
CA TYR A 183 15.18 -6.79 40.15
C TYR A 183 15.96 -8.11 40.17
N TYR A 184 16.28 -8.68 39.01
CA TYR A 184 16.99 -9.96 38.92
C TYR A 184 18.48 -9.85 39.27
N LYS A 185 19.11 -8.69 39.01
CA LYS A 185 20.48 -8.40 39.47
C LYS A 185 20.55 -8.34 41.00
N ASN A 186 19.54 -7.75 41.63
CA ASN A 186 19.44 -7.68 43.09
C ASN A 186 19.03 -9.02 43.70
N PHE A 187 18.23 -9.82 42.99
CA PHE A 187 17.84 -11.18 43.39
C PHE A 187 19.06 -12.11 43.54
N LEU A 188 20.09 -11.95 42.70
CA LEU A 188 21.35 -12.69 42.84
C LEU A 188 22.26 -12.17 43.97
N LYS A 189 22.09 -10.91 44.39
CA LYS A 189 22.87 -10.27 45.46
C LYS A 189 22.22 -10.42 46.85
N GLY A 190 20.91 -10.65 46.92
CA GLY A 190 20.13 -10.72 48.16
C GLY A 190 20.21 -12.07 48.88
N LYS A 191 20.28 -12.01 50.23
CA LYS A 191 20.18 -13.16 51.16
C LYS A 191 18.71 -13.39 51.58
N LYS A 192 17.80 -13.76 50.67
CA LYS A 192 16.43 -14.16 51.05
C LYS A 192 16.18 -15.63 50.72
N ASP A 193 15.41 -16.31 51.56
CA ASP A 193 15.35 -17.77 51.77
C ASP A 193 14.99 -18.66 50.57
N PHE A 194 14.59 -18.09 49.42
CA PHE A 194 14.44 -18.82 48.15
C PHE A 194 15.79 -19.12 47.45
N VAL A 195 16.91 -18.63 47.98
CA VAL A 195 18.28 -18.69 47.42
C VAL A 195 18.97 -20.05 47.54
N ASN A 196 18.39 -21.02 48.25
CA ASN A 196 19.04 -22.31 48.52
C ASN A 196 18.80 -23.42 47.49
N ASN A 197 18.05 -23.18 46.41
CA ASN A 197 17.98 -24.15 45.31
C ASN A 197 19.08 -23.83 44.27
N PRO A 198 20.18 -24.62 44.24
CA PRO A 198 21.32 -24.34 43.35
C PRO A 198 20.95 -24.35 41.87
N GLY A 199 19.90 -25.10 41.47
CA GLY A 199 19.39 -25.13 40.10
C GLY A 199 18.83 -23.77 39.64
N VAL A 200 18.02 -23.12 40.48
CA VAL A 200 17.39 -21.83 40.17
C VAL A 200 18.42 -20.71 40.06
N LYS A 201 19.42 -20.70 40.96
CA LYS A 201 20.51 -19.71 40.92
C LYS A 201 21.39 -19.84 39.68
N LYS A 202 21.70 -21.08 39.27
CA LYS A 202 22.48 -21.36 38.05
C LYS A 202 21.71 -20.91 36.80
N PHE A 203 20.43 -21.23 36.73
CA PHE A 203 19.55 -20.82 35.63
C PHE A 203 19.44 -19.29 35.49
N LEU A 204 19.17 -18.58 36.59
CA LEU A 204 19.09 -17.10 36.57
C LEU A 204 20.41 -16.45 36.17
N LYS A 205 21.54 -16.98 36.64
CA LYS A 205 22.88 -16.48 36.26
C LYS A 205 23.15 -16.67 34.77
N GLN A 206 22.73 -17.79 34.19
CA GLN A 206 22.84 -18.04 32.75
C GLN A 206 21.96 -17.06 31.97
N LYS A 207 20.69 -16.92 32.33
CA LYS A 207 19.77 -16.00 31.63
C LYS A 207 20.18 -14.54 31.70
N LEU A 208 20.81 -14.09 32.79
CA LEU A 208 21.38 -12.74 32.84
C LEU A 208 22.60 -12.58 31.94
N ARG A 209 23.45 -13.61 31.81
CA ARG A 209 24.56 -13.58 30.85
C ARG A 209 24.05 -13.51 29.42
N ASP A 210 23.10 -14.38 29.07
CA ASP A 210 22.47 -14.39 27.74
C ASP A 210 21.90 -13.00 27.40
N ALA A 211 21.25 -12.34 28.37
CA ALA A 211 20.70 -11.00 28.18
C ALA A 211 21.77 -9.88 28.13
N GLU A 212 22.87 -10.01 28.86
CA GLU A 212 24.02 -9.09 28.76
C GLU A 212 24.73 -9.23 27.41
N ASP A 213 24.86 -10.45 26.89
CA ASP A 213 25.47 -10.72 25.60
C ASP A 213 24.58 -10.22 24.46
N LEU A 214 23.25 -10.32 24.58
CA LEU A 214 22.30 -9.72 23.64
C LEU A 214 22.43 -8.19 23.59
N LEU A 215 22.51 -7.52 24.75
CA LEU A 215 22.69 -6.07 24.79
C LEU A 215 24.00 -5.63 24.13
N LYS A 216 25.10 -6.35 24.40
CA LYS A 216 26.38 -6.08 23.74
C LYS A 216 26.30 -6.30 22.23
N ALA A 217 25.59 -7.34 21.78
CA ALA A 217 25.41 -7.60 20.36
C ALA A 217 24.61 -6.48 19.67
N LEU A 218 23.54 -5.98 20.29
CA LEU A 218 22.77 -4.82 19.80
C LEU A 218 23.63 -3.56 19.72
N ASP A 219 24.36 -3.23 20.79
CA ASP A 219 25.26 -2.07 20.79
C ASP A 219 26.36 -2.21 19.73
N SER A 220 26.90 -3.41 19.55
CA SER A 220 27.89 -3.70 18.51
C SER A 220 27.29 -3.55 17.11
N ARG A 221 26.04 -3.99 16.86
CA ARG A 221 25.35 -3.80 15.58
C ARG A 221 25.23 -2.32 15.25
N TYR A 222 24.71 -1.51 16.18
CA TYR A 222 24.56 -0.08 15.96
C TYR A 222 25.91 0.64 15.76
N SER A 223 26.93 0.28 16.53
CA SER A 223 28.27 0.84 16.36
C SER A 223 28.89 0.46 15.02
N ASN A 224 28.70 -0.77 14.55
CA ASN A 224 29.22 -1.22 13.26
C ASN A 224 28.46 -0.57 12.10
N LEU A 225 27.13 -0.46 12.17
CA LEU A 225 26.33 0.27 11.17
C LEU A 225 26.79 1.73 11.06
N TYR A 226 27.04 2.39 12.19
CA TYR A 226 27.56 3.76 12.19
C TYR A 226 28.90 3.87 11.46
N LYS A 227 29.86 2.99 11.78
CA LYS A 227 31.19 2.98 11.13
C LYS A 227 31.09 2.71 9.63
N VAL A 228 30.26 1.76 9.22
CA VAL A 228 30.00 1.46 7.81
C VAL A 228 29.37 2.67 7.12
N GLY A 229 28.40 3.31 7.76
CA GLY A 229 27.77 4.54 7.29
C GLY A 229 28.78 5.69 7.11
N GLU A 230 29.68 5.92 8.06
CA GLU A 230 30.74 6.93 7.95
C GLU A 230 31.69 6.63 6.77
N ALA A 231 32.08 5.37 6.60
CA ALA A 231 32.89 4.96 5.46
C ALA A 231 32.16 5.22 4.13
N ILE A 232 30.88 4.82 4.02
CA ILE A 232 30.06 5.07 2.83
C ILE A 232 29.98 6.58 2.53
N LEU A 233 29.72 7.41 3.54
CA LEU A 233 29.63 8.86 3.41
C LEU A 233 30.94 9.45 2.89
N LYS A 234 32.08 8.95 3.35
CA LYS A 234 33.42 9.37 2.90
C LYS A 234 33.66 9.02 1.43
N TYR A 235 33.36 7.80 1.00
CA TYR A 235 33.54 7.38 -0.40
C TYR A 235 32.52 8.01 -1.35
N GLN A 236 31.29 8.21 -0.91
CA GLN A 236 30.15 8.68 -1.72
C GLN A 236 29.81 10.16 -1.51
N LYS A 237 30.72 10.96 -0.95
CA LYS A 237 30.48 12.38 -0.69
C LYS A 237 30.04 13.15 -1.94
N GLU A 238 30.67 12.90 -3.09
CA GLU A 238 30.30 13.57 -4.35
C GLU A 238 28.90 13.18 -4.83
N PHE A 239 28.50 11.91 -4.63
CA PHE A 239 27.14 11.45 -4.91
C PHE A 239 26.12 12.15 -4.01
N LEU A 240 26.39 12.23 -2.70
CA LEU A 240 25.51 12.92 -1.76
C LEU A 240 25.38 14.42 -2.11
N GLU A 241 26.45 15.07 -2.56
CA GLU A 241 26.44 16.50 -2.89
C GLU A 241 25.85 16.83 -4.27
N ARG A 242 26.04 15.98 -5.29
CA ARG A 242 25.77 16.31 -6.70
C ARG A 242 24.82 15.34 -7.40
N GLY A 243 24.36 14.30 -6.70
CA GLY A 243 23.39 13.33 -7.17
C GLY A 243 24.00 12.15 -7.95
N ILE A 244 23.10 11.33 -8.52
CA ILE A 244 23.40 9.97 -9.03
C ILE A 244 24.51 9.88 -10.08
N LYS A 245 24.76 10.97 -10.83
CA LYS A 245 25.81 11.02 -11.86
C LYS A 245 27.23 10.95 -11.29
N PHE A 246 27.39 11.23 -10.00
CA PHE A 246 28.68 11.23 -9.31
C PHE A 246 28.86 10.02 -8.38
N LEU A 247 28.05 8.98 -8.58
CA LEU A 247 28.17 7.71 -7.87
C LEU A 247 29.49 7.04 -8.23
N LYS A 248 30.30 6.74 -7.20
CA LYS A 248 31.57 6.04 -7.36
C LYS A 248 31.37 4.55 -7.13
N PRO A 249 32.01 3.66 -7.89
CA PRO A 249 32.01 2.24 -7.56
C PRO A 249 32.67 2.04 -6.19
N LEU A 250 32.06 1.23 -5.33
CA LEU A 250 32.54 0.94 -3.97
C LEU A 250 32.57 -0.57 -3.79
N ILE A 251 33.74 -1.12 -3.46
CA ILE A 251 33.94 -2.56 -3.27
C ILE A 251 33.78 -2.86 -1.78
N LEU A 252 33.08 -3.95 -1.44
CA LEU A 252 32.86 -4.35 -0.04
C LEU A 252 34.17 -4.51 0.74
N LYS A 253 35.21 -5.02 0.07
CA LYS A 253 36.55 -5.17 0.61
C LYS A 253 37.15 -3.84 1.08
N ASP A 254 36.96 -2.76 0.33
CA ASP A 254 37.49 -1.44 0.67
C ASP A 254 36.85 -0.92 1.98
N ILE A 255 35.55 -1.14 2.14
CA ILE A 255 34.84 -0.81 3.39
C ILE A 255 35.34 -1.73 4.52
N ALA A 256 35.45 -3.04 4.28
CA ALA A 256 35.90 -4.05 5.25
C ALA A 256 37.27 -3.70 5.86
N GLU A 257 38.23 -3.34 5.01
CA GLU A 257 39.56 -2.91 5.43
C GLU A 257 39.52 -1.60 6.24
N GLU A 258 38.67 -0.65 5.87
CA GLU A 258 38.54 0.64 6.57
C GLU A 258 37.89 0.50 7.96
N VAL A 259 36.81 -0.27 8.08
CA VAL A 259 36.11 -0.47 9.36
C VAL A 259 36.68 -1.61 10.21
N GLN A 260 37.70 -2.32 9.70
CA GLN A 260 38.33 -3.49 10.31
C GLN A 260 37.34 -4.61 10.65
N LEU A 261 36.37 -4.84 9.77
CA LEU A 261 35.40 -5.94 9.88
C LEU A 261 35.61 -6.94 8.75
N HIS A 262 35.12 -8.15 8.95
CA HIS A 262 35.13 -9.15 7.87
C HIS A 262 34.09 -8.78 6.81
N GLU A 263 34.36 -9.09 5.54
CA GLU A 263 33.44 -8.78 4.44
C GLU A 263 32.04 -9.37 4.68
N SER A 264 31.96 -10.60 5.21
CA SER A 264 30.69 -11.25 5.57
C SER A 264 29.89 -10.46 6.61
N THR A 265 30.56 -9.82 7.57
CA THR A 265 29.91 -8.99 8.58
C THR A 265 29.31 -7.73 7.97
N ILE A 266 29.90 -7.17 6.91
CA ILE A 266 29.34 -6.01 6.21
C ILE A 266 28.14 -6.41 5.35
N VAL A 267 28.17 -7.60 4.74
CA VAL A 267 27.05 -8.13 3.95
C VAL A 267 25.83 -8.48 4.82
N GLU A 268 26.08 -8.94 6.05
CA GLU A 268 25.03 -9.29 7.02
C GLU A 268 24.42 -8.07 7.75
N LEU A 269 25.13 -6.94 7.78
CA LEU A 269 24.67 -5.70 8.39
C LEU A 269 23.70 -4.95 7.47
#